data_AF-A0A537SG21-F1
#
_entry.id   AF-A0A537SG21-F1
#
_cell.length_a   1.000
_cell.length_b   1.000
_cell.length_c   1.000
_cell.angle_alpha   90.00
_cell.angle_beta   90.00
_cell.angle_gamma   90.00
#
_symmetry.space_group_name_H-M   'P 1'
#
loop_
_entity.id
_entity.type
_entity.pdbx_description
1 polymer ?
#
loop_
_entity_poly.entity_id
_entity_poly.type
_entity_poly.pdbx_seq_one_letter_code
_entity_poly.pdbx_strand_id
1 'polypeptide(L)'
;MNTGARIRTERRLAAILAADIAGYSRLIGAEEESTLQRLRSVRAEEIDPKIANHRVRLSRSQASGWLIEFGGVVDALRCAVELE
;
A
#
# COMPACT_ATOMS: atom_id res chain seq x y z
N MET A 1 -38.61 -9.79 -21.27
CA MET A 1 -37.53 -8.83 -21.02
C MET A 1 -36.67 -9.39 -19.90
N ASN A 2 -35.49 -9.94 -20.20
CA ASN A 2 -34.64 -10.60 -19.21
C ASN A 2 -33.22 -10.08 -19.33
N THR A 3 -32.75 -9.27 -18.38
CA THR A 3 -31.32 -9.17 -18.09
C THR A 3 -31.12 -8.70 -16.65
N GLY A 4 -31.28 -9.62 -15.70
CA GLY A 4 -30.64 -9.47 -14.40
C GLY A 4 -29.12 -9.48 -14.62
N ALA A 5 -28.49 -8.32 -14.56
CA ALA A 5 -27.04 -8.21 -14.64
C ALA A 5 -26.44 -8.95 -13.44
N ARG A 6 -25.98 -10.19 -13.66
CA ARG A 6 -25.17 -10.92 -12.68
C ARG A 6 -23.92 -10.09 -12.42
N ILE A 7 -23.71 -9.67 -11.18
CA ILE A 7 -22.39 -9.22 -10.72
C ILE A 7 -21.43 -10.37 -10.99
N ARG A 8 -20.56 -10.19 -11.98
CA ARG A 8 -19.62 -11.22 -12.41
C ARG A 8 -18.42 -11.15 -11.47
N THR A 9 -18.35 -12.07 -10.51
CA THR A 9 -17.20 -12.18 -9.61
C THR A 9 -15.99 -12.66 -10.42
N GLU A 10 -15.01 -11.79 -10.65
CA GLU A 10 -13.73 -12.20 -11.20
C GLU A 10 -12.88 -12.84 -10.10
N ARG A 11 -12.48 -14.09 -10.30
CA ARG A 11 -11.55 -14.82 -9.42
C ARG A 11 -10.17 -14.78 -10.05
N ARG A 12 -9.17 -14.36 -9.29
CA ARG A 12 -7.77 -14.37 -9.70
C ARG A 12 -6.87 -14.67 -8.50
N LEU A 13 -5.66 -15.15 -8.79
CA LEU A 13 -4.57 -15.11 -7.83
C LEU A 13 -4.03 -13.69 -7.74
N ALA A 14 -3.67 -13.27 -6.52
CA ALA A 14 -3.11 -11.96 -6.23
C ALA A 14 -2.05 -12.10 -5.14
N ALA A 15 -0.96 -11.35 -5.27
CA ALA A 15 0.00 -11.17 -4.18
C ALA A 15 -0.34 -9.85 -3.48
N ILE A 16 -0.52 -9.90 -2.17
CA ILE A 16 -0.88 -8.74 -1.34
C ILE A 16 0.28 -8.42 -0.42
N LEU A 17 0.78 -7.19 -0.50
CA LEU A 17 1.74 -6.61 0.44
C LEU A 17 1.00 -5.71 1.41
N ALA A 18 1.13 -5.98 2.70
CA ALA A 18 0.70 -5.10 3.78
C ALA A 18 1.95 -4.58 4.49
N ALA A 19 2.10 -3.25 4.56
CA ALA A 19 3.23 -2.58 5.20
C ALA A 19 2.69 -1.55 6.21
N ASP A 20 3.36 -1.42 7.36
CA ASP A 20 2.96 -0.52 8.45
C ASP A 20 4.18 0.16 9.06
N ILE A 21 4.00 1.37 9.57
CA ILE A 21 5.04 2.15 10.24
C ILE A 21 5.23 1.62 11.66
N ALA A 22 6.40 1.06 11.92
CA ALA A 22 6.75 0.57 13.24
C ALA A 22 6.63 1.69 14.30
N GLY A 23 5.83 1.45 15.34
CA GLY A 23 5.64 2.41 16.43
C GLY A 23 4.81 3.64 16.08
N TYR A 24 4.04 3.63 14.99
CA TYR A 24 3.19 4.75 14.55
C TYR A 24 2.44 5.44 15.70
N SER A 25 1.70 4.67 16.52
CA SER A 25 0.92 5.23 17.63
C SER A 25 1.79 5.93 18.68
N ARG A 26 3.00 5.45 18.94
CA ARG A 26 3.94 6.09 19.87
C ARG A 26 4.46 7.40 19.30
N LEU A 27 4.81 7.43 18.02
CA LEU A 27 5.33 8.62 17.34
C LEU A 27 4.26 9.72 17.31
N ILE A 28 3.04 9.36 16.90
CA ILE A 28 1.89 10.27 16.90
C ILE A 28 1.56 10.76 18.31
N GLY A 29 1.55 9.87 19.31
CA GLY A 29 1.25 10.24 20.69
C GLY A 29 2.30 11.13 21.36
N ALA A 30 3.54 11.13 20.86
CA ALA A 30 4.60 12.01 21.36
C ALA A 30 4.51 13.41 20.76
N GLU A 31 4.45 13.51 19.43
CA GLU A 31 4.39 14.79 18.72
C GLU A 31 3.63 14.61 17.39
N GLU A 32 2.32 14.85 17.42
CA GLU A 32 1.42 14.54 16.29
C GLU A 32 1.77 15.30 15.01
N GLU A 33 1.77 16.63 15.05
CA GLU A 33 1.93 17.48 13.85
C GLU A 33 3.29 17.24 13.18
N SER A 34 4.37 17.22 13.95
CA SER A 34 5.72 17.01 13.41
C SER A 34 5.91 15.60 12.86
N THR A 35 5.30 14.59 13.49
CA THR A 35 5.29 13.22 13.00
C THR A 35 4.51 13.11 11.69
N LEU A 36 3.31 13.69 11.62
CA LEU A 36 2.50 13.67 10.40
C LEU A 36 3.20 14.36 9.23
N GLN A 37 3.86 15.49 9.44
CA GLN A 37 4.63 16.17 8.40
C GLN A 37 5.77 15.28 7.88
N ARG A 38 6.57 14.70 8.78
CA ARG A 38 7.66 13.77 8.41
C ARG A 38 7.14 12.55 7.66
N LEU A 39 6.05 11.96 8.13
CA LEU A 39 5.45 10.79 7.48
C LEU A 39 4.91 11.13 6.09
N ARG A 40 4.32 12.32 5.89
CA ARG A 40 3.90 12.78 4.56
C ARG A 40 5.08 12.94 3.61
N SER A 41 6.19 13.54 4.06
CA SER A 41 7.41 13.70 3.26
C SER A 41 8.03 12.35 2.90
N VAL A 42 8.32 11.48 3.88
CA VAL A 42 8.86 10.14 3.62
C VAL A 42 7.99 9.37 2.65
N ARG A 43 6.67 9.48 2.81
CA ARG A 43 5.74 8.82 1.93
C ARG A 43 5.80 9.35 0.49
N ALA A 44 5.77 10.67 0.30
CA ALA A 44 5.75 11.27 -1.02
C ALA A 44 7.09 11.17 -1.75
N GLU A 45 8.20 11.24 -1.01
CA GLU A 45 9.55 11.35 -1.55
C GLU A 45 10.22 9.97 -1.71
N GLU A 46 9.92 9.02 -0.83
CA GLU A 46 10.60 7.71 -0.81
C GLU A 46 9.66 6.55 -1.13
N ILE A 47 8.53 6.44 -0.41
CA ILE A 47 7.70 5.22 -0.46
C ILE A 47 6.85 5.14 -1.74
N ASP A 48 6.06 6.18 -2.01
CA ASP A 48 5.13 6.19 -3.15
C ASP A 48 5.89 6.07 -4.50
N PRO A 49 7.07 6.71 -4.72
CA PRO A 49 7.88 6.49 -5.91
C PRO A 49 8.41 5.05 -6.05
N LYS A 50 8.88 4.44 -4.96
CA LYS A 50 9.33 3.03 -4.98
C LYS A 50 8.18 2.11 -5.37
N ILE A 51 6.99 2.27 -4.78
CA ILE A 51 5.80 1.49 -5.14
C ILE A 51 5.44 1.68 -6.63
N ALA A 52 5.51 2.92 -7.14
CA ALA A 52 5.18 3.25 -8.53
C ALA A 52 6.14 2.62 -9.55
N ASN A 53 7.36 2.28 -9.16
CA ASN A 53 8.32 1.58 -10.02
C ASN A 53 7.98 0.10 -10.26
N HIS A 54 7.03 -0.47 -9.50
CA HIS A 54 6.60 -1.87 -9.64
C HIS A 54 5.25 -1.98 -10.35
N ARG A 55 4.99 -3.16 -10.94
CA ARG A 55 3.72 -3.47 -11.62
C ARG A 55 2.59 -3.78 -10.62
N VAL A 56 2.14 -2.75 -9.92
CA VAL A 56 1.00 -2.82 -9.00
C VAL A 56 -0.33 -2.81 -9.75
N ARG A 57 -1.32 -3.54 -9.23
CA ARG A 57 -2.72 -3.50 -9.70
C ARG A 57 -3.55 -2.49 -8.90
N LEU A 58 -3.26 -2.36 -7.63
CA LEU A 58 -3.93 -1.45 -6.71
C LEU A 58 -2.99 -1.09 -5.58
N SER A 59 -2.99 0.17 -5.15
CA SER A 59 -2.33 0.62 -3.93
C SER A 59 -3.32 1.45 -3.15
N ARG A 60 -3.51 1.11 -1.87
CA ARG A 60 -4.23 1.94 -0.91
C ARG A 60 -3.32 2.25 0.24
N SER A 61 -3.31 3.51 0.60
CA SER A 61 -2.65 3.96 1.81
C SER A 61 -3.64 4.26 2.91
N GLN A 62 -3.22 4.03 4.13
CA GLN A 62 -3.92 4.37 5.36
C GLN A 62 -2.99 5.19 6.25
N ALA A 63 -3.48 5.64 7.41
CA ALA A 63 -2.75 6.55 8.29
C ALA A 63 -1.34 6.05 8.65
N SER A 64 -1.20 4.75 8.92
CA SER A 64 0.06 4.14 9.34
C SER A 64 0.74 3.28 8.27
N GLY A 65 0.10 3.02 7.13
CA GLY A 65 0.59 1.97 6.26
C GLY A 65 -0.02 1.88 4.86
N TRP A 66 0.27 0.79 4.17
CA TRP A 66 -0.13 0.52 2.79
C TRP A 66 -0.66 -0.90 2.63
N LEU A 67 -1.61 -1.04 1.71
CA LEU A 67 -2.09 -2.31 1.18
C LEU A 67 -1.96 -2.27 -0.34
N ILE A 68 -1.13 -3.14 -0.88
CA ILE A 68 -0.74 -3.12 -2.30
C ILE A 68 -1.00 -4.49 -2.91
N GLU A 69 -1.69 -4.51 -4.04
CA GLU A 69 -1.97 -5.70 -4.82
C GLU A 69 -1.05 -5.78 -6.04
N PHE A 70 -0.46 -6.95 -6.25
CA PHE A 70 0.37 -7.30 -7.41
C PHE A 70 -0.20 -8.48 -8.18
N GLY A 71 0.16 -8.57 -9.46
CA GLY A 71 -0.18 -9.73 -10.30
C GLY A 71 0.64 -10.99 -10.01
N GLY A 72 1.74 -10.89 -9.26
CA GLY A 72 2.61 -12.00 -8.94
C GLY A 72 3.50 -11.72 -7.72
N VAL A 73 3.97 -12.79 -7.08
CA VAL A 73 4.76 -12.72 -5.83
C VAL A 73 6.13 -12.07 -6.01
N VAL A 74 6.75 -12.20 -7.18
CA VAL A 74 8.10 -11.66 -7.45
C VAL A 74 8.10 -10.13 -7.41
N ASP A 75 7.12 -9.49 -8.06
CA ASP A 75 6.99 -8.03 -8.06
C ASP A 75 6.67 -7.52 -6.63
N ALA A 76 5.82 -8.24 -5.90
CA ALA A 76 5.50 -7.91 -4.50
C ALA A 76 6.74 -7.98 -3.60
N LEU A 77 7.57 -9.02 -3.74
CA LEU A 77 8.77 -9.20 -2.92
C LEU A 77 9.85 -8.17 -3.27
N ARG A 78 10.05 -7.85 -4.55
CA ARG A 78 10.99 -6.80 -4.98
C ARG A 78 10.60 -5.45 -4.40
N CYS A 79 9.31 -5.10 -4.48
CA CYS A 79 8.77 -3.90 -3.84
C CYS A 79 9.04 -3.92 -2.33
N ALA A 80 8.73 -5.02 -1.64
CA ALA A 80 8.96 -5.12 -0.20
C ALA A 80 10.43 -4.90 0.20
N VAL A 81 11.38 -5.48 -0.55
CA VAL A 81 12.82 -5.31 -0.29
C VAL A 81 13.31 -3.88 -0.55
N GLU A 82 12.72 -3.17 -1.50
CA GLU A 82 13.05 -1.75 -1.74
C GLU A 82 12.48 -0.81 -0.68
N LEU A 83 11.40 -1.22 0.00
CA LEU A 83 10.73 -0.43 1.04
C LEU A 83 11.37 -0.58 2.44
N GLU A 84 12.16 -1.64 2.67
CA GLU A 84 13.06 -1.75 3.84
C GLU A 84 14.11 -0.64 3.84
#